data_AF-A0A5R8YAG5-F1
#
_entry.id   AF-A0A5R8YAG5-F1
#
_cell.length_a   1.000
_cell.length_b   1.000
_cell.length_c   1.000
_cell.angle_alpha   90.00
_cell.angle_beta   90.00
_cell.angle_gamma   90.00
#
_symmetry.space_group_name_H-M   'P 1'
#
loop_
_entity.id
_entity.type
_entity.pdbx_description
1 polymer ?
#
loop_
_entity_poly.entity_id
_entity_poly.type
_entity_poly.pdbx_seq_one_letter_code
_entity_poly.pdbx_strand_id
1 'polypeptide(L)'
;MKFASALFALLLAGGSLAPSLSLAQSYPVIDVKVDRAKVMRVSRPAAMIIIGNPAIADATIKDSQTLIITGKQYGSTNLIVLDAEGEPIADELLNVSAANENSVTVYKGVTRQTLNCAPDCSPVYRMGDEEKHSVALAQQIETYKRMSKGEQIEIDGNE
;
A
#
# COMPACT_ATOMS: atom_id res chain seq x y z
N MET A 1 41.18 -62.13 48.88
CA MET A 1 41.83 -62.36 47.58
C MET A 1 40.78 -62.19 46.49
N LYS A 2 41.02 -61.26 45.54
CA LYS A 2 40.67 -61.35 44.11
C LYS A 2 39.19 -61.18 43.61
N PHE A 3 39.02 -60.11 42.82
CA PHE A 3 38.14 -59.89 41.64
C PHE A 3 36.60 -59.81 41.82
N ALA A 4 35.78 -59.15 40.99
CA ALA A 4 35.83 -57.99 40.07
C ALA A 4 34.40 -57.85 39.48
N SER A 5 34.10 -56.72 38.82
CA SER A 5 32.96 -56.43 37.91
C SER A 5 31.73 -55.78 38.56
N ALA A 6 31.50 -54.47 38.41
CA ALA A 6 31.16 -53.69 37.20
C ALA A 6 29.74 -53.95 36.68
N LEU A 7 28.83 -53.02 36.98
CA LEU A 7 27.65 -52.71 36.18
C LEU A 7 27.29 -51.24 36.45
N PHE A 8 27.89 -50.37 35.64
CA PHE A 8 27.62 -48.94 35.58
C PHE A 8 26.39 -48.76 34.68
N ALA A 9 25.22 -48.57 35.29
CA ALA A 9 23.98 -48.29 34.57
C ALA A 9 23.99 -46.84 34.08
N LEU A 10 24.32 -46.67 32.79
CA LEU A 10 24.30 -45.38 32.09
C LEU A 10 22.84 -45.01 31.77
N LEU A 11 22.21 -44.19 32.62
CA LEU A 11 20.93 -43.55 32.36
C LEU A 11 21.13 -42.45 31.30
N LEU A 12 20.88 -42.76 30.03
CA LEU A 12 20.74 -41.74 28.98
C LEU A 12 19.43 -40.97 29.19
N ALA A 13 19.53 -39.81 29.82
CA ALA A 13 18.47 -38.80 29.83
C ALA A 13 18.36 -38.18 28.42
N GLY A 14 17.52 -38.77 27.57
CA GLY A 14 17.12 -38.22 26.29
C GLY A 14 16.20 -37.02 26.49
N GLY A 15 16.78 -35.83 26.64
CA GLY A 15 16.05 -34.56 26.65
C GLY A 15 15.61 -34.20 25.23
N SER A 16 14.32 -34.37 24.94
CA SER A 16 13.69 -33.94 23.69
C SER A 16 13.71 -32.41 23.59
N LEU A 17 14.67 -31.85 22.86
CA LEU A 17 14.62 -30.46 22.38
C LEU A 17 13.57 -30.38 21.27
N ALA A 18 12.30 -30.19 21.64
CA ALA A 18 11.27 -29.84 20.67
C ALA A 18 11.55 -28.41 20.17
N PRO A 19 11.71 -28.17 18.86
CA PRO A 19 11.85 -26.82 18.35
C PRO A 19 10.54 -26.06 18.57
N SER A 20 10.60 -24.94 19.26
CA SER A 20 9.51 -23.99 19.37
C SER A 20 9.22 -23.39 18.00
N LEU A 21 8.14 -23.84 17.37
CA LEU A 21 7.56 -23.21 16.19
C LEU A 21 7.02 -21.84 16.62
N SER A 22 7.80 -20.78 16.38
CA SER A 22 7.33 -19.41 16.52
C SER A 22 6.32 -19.12 15.41
N LEU A 23 5.03 -19.01 15.75
CA LEU A 23 4.04 -18.50 14.82
C LEU A 23 4.33 -17.01 14.61
N ALA A 24 4.78 -16.65 13.40
CA ALA A 24 4.88 -15.26 13.01
C ALA A 24 3.50 -14.61 13.15
N GLN A 25 3.39 -13.63 14.04
CA GLN A 25 2.17 -12.86 14.27
C GLN A 25 1.99 -11.94 13.05
N SER A 26 1.25 -12.42 12.05
CA SER A 26 0.90 -11.60 10.89
C SER A 26 -0.10 -10.56 11.34
N TYR A 27 0.30 -9.29 11.35
CA TYR A 27 -0.67 -8.19 11.43
C TYR A 27 -1.56 -8.25 10.17
N PRO A 28 -2.87 -8.01 10.29
CA PRO A 28 -3.71 -7.83 9.12
C PRO A 28 -3.15 -6.68 8.28
N VAL A 29 -2.91 -6.95 6.99
CA VAL A 29 -2.41 -5.97 6.03
C VAL A 29 -3.54 -5.56 5.10
N ILE A 30 -3.84 -4.28 5.06
CA ILE A 30 -4.77 -3.69 4.12
C ILE A 30 -4.04 -3.53 2.78
N ASP A 31 -4.24 -4.47 1.86
CA ASP A 31 -3.78 -4.28 0.48
C ASP A 31 -4.80 -3.41 -0.30
N VAL A 32 -4.31 -2.33 -0.89
CA VAL A 32 -5.04 -1.40 -1.76
C VAL A 32 -4.27 -1.26 -3.07
N LYS A 33 -4.98 -1.06 -4.18
CA LYS A 33 -4.31 -0.78 -5.46
C LYS A 33 -4.22 0.72 -5.71
N VAL A 34 -3.15 1.17 -6.36
CA VAL A 34 -3.03 2.54 -6.85
C VAL A 34 -4.23 2.87 -7.74
N ASP A 35 -4.76 4.08 -7.62
CA ASP A 35 -5.94 4.56 -8.35
C ASP A 35 -7.22 3.74 -8.08
N ARG A 36 -7.28 3.04 -6.94
CA ARG A 36 -8.45 2.28 -6.50
C ARG A 36 -8.83 2.62 -5.07
N ALA A 37 -10.14 2.56 -4.81
CA ALA A 37 -10.70 2.65 -3.49
C ALA A 37 -11.04 1.25 -2.94
N LYS A 38 -10.82 1.05 -1.65
CA LYS A 38 -11.20 -0.14 -0.89
C LYS A 38 -12.13 0.29 0.24
N VAL A 39 -13.23 -0.45 0.38
CA VAL A 39 -14.16 -0.25 1.50
C VAL A 39 -13.73 -1.13 2.66
N MET A 40 -13.53 -0.52 3.83
CA MET A 40 -13.24 -1.22 5.07
C MET A 40 -14.36 -0.96 6.07
N ARG A 41 -14.77 -2.00 6.80
CA ARG A 41 -15.73 -1.88 7.89
C ARG A 41 -15.02 -2.03 9.22
N VAL A 42 -15.39 -1.21 10.18
CA VAL A 42 -14.83 -1.23 11.54
C VAL A 42 -15.85 -1.76 12.55
N SER A 43 -15.37 -2.30 13.66
CA SER A 43 -16.20 -2.96 14.68
C SER A 43 -17.03 -1.98 15.53
N ARG A 44 -16.64 -0.70 15.60
CA ARG A 44 -17.26 0.36 16.40
C ARG A 44 -17.32 1.68 15.62
N PRO A 45 -18.14 2.66 16.02
CA PRO A 45 -18.21 3.95 15.36
C PRO A 45 -16.84 4.66 15.29
N ALA A 46 -16.35 4.93 14.09
CA ALA A 46 -15.14 5.71 13.85
C ALA A 46 -15.43 7.20 13.92
N ALA A 47 -14.57 7.94 14.61
CA ALA A 47 -14.63 9.41 14.69
C ALA A 47 -13.43 10.07 14.00
N MET A 48 -12.26 9.41 14.00
CA MET A 48 -11.03 9.96 13.44
C MET A 48 -10.24 8.90 12.67
N ILE A 49 -9.58 9.34 11.61
CA ILE A 49 -8.63 8.54 10.83
C ILE A 49 -7.27 9.24 10.84
N ILE A 50 -6.21 8.47 11.01
CA ILE A 50 -4.83 8.92 10.89
C ILE A 50 -4.14 8.01 9.87
N ILE A 51 -3.52 8.63 8.86
CA ILE A 51 -2.66 7.96 7.87
C ILE A 51 -1.22 8.40 8.11
N GLY A 52 -0.29 7.46 8.25
CA GLY A 52 1.11 7.79 8.50
C GLY A 52 1.73 8.64 7.39
N ASN A 53 1.47 8.30 6.12
CA ASN A 53 1.92 9.07 4.95
C ASN A 53 0.77 9.32 3.95
N PRO A 54 0.19 10.53 3.92
CA PRO A 54 -0.93 10.87 3.02
C PRO A 54 -0.53 10.97 1.53
N ALA A 55 0.76 10.89 1.21
CA ALA A 55 1.22 10.78 -0.18
C ALA A 55 0.99 9.37 -0.76
N ILE A 56 0.95 8.33 0.09
CA ILE A 56 0.78 6.91 -0.27
C ILE A 56 -0.71 6.55 -0.37
N ALA A 57 -1.51 6.92 0.63
CA ALA A 57 -2.94 6.62 0.68
C ALA A 57 -3.71 7.74 1.35
N ASP A 58 -5.02 7.74 1.17
CA ASP A 58 -5.97 8.61 1.87
C ASP A 58 -7.18 7.79 2.32
N ALA A 59 -7.91 8.24 3.32
CA ALA A 59 -9.10 7.55 3.80
C ALA A 59 -10.16 8.51 4.33
N THR A 60 -11.42 8.18 4.09
CA THR A 60 -12.57 8.99 4.50
C THR A 60 -13.62 8.14 5.20
N ILE A 61 -14.27 8.72 6.20
CA ILE A 61 -15.41 8.12 6.90
C ILE A 61 -16.65 8.37 6.04
N LYS A 62 -17.26 7.32 5.51
CA LYS A 62 -18.51 7.42 4.73
C LYS A 62 -19.73 7.45 5.65
N ASP A 63 -19.74 6.56 6.64
CA ASP A 63 -20.73 6.46 7.70
C ASP A 63 -20.04 5.96 8.98
N SER A 64 -20.76 5.86 10.09
CA SER A 64 -20.17 5.59 11.41
C SER A 64 -19.25 4.36 11.44
N GLN A 65 -19.46 3.36 10.59
CA GLN A 65 -18.65 2.13 10.61
C GLN A 65 -18.00 1.79 9.27
N THR A 66 -18.08 2.67 8.27
CA THR A 66 -17.58 2.41 6.92
C THR A 66 -16.55 3.44 6.51
N LEU A 67 -15.37 2.95 6.16
CA LEU A 67 -14.24 3.71 5.67
C LEU A 67 -14.02 3.45 4.19
N ILE A 68 -13.72 4.51 3.44
CA ILE A 68 -13.28 4.44 2.04
C ILE A 68 -11.81 4.82 2.01
N ILE A 69 -10.96 3.84 1.72
CA ILE A 69 -9.50 3.99 1.64
C ILE A 69 -9.11 4.08 0.17
N THR A 70 -8.35 5.09 -0.24
CA THR A 70 -7.90 5.31 -1.62
C THR A 70 -6.38 5.19 -1.71
N GLY A 71 -5.89 4.29 -2.57
CA GLY A 71 -4.47 4.18 -2.87
C GLY A 71 -4.03 5.27 -3.85
N LYS A 72 -3.04 6.07 -3.47
CA LYS A 72 -2.53 7.19 -4.29
C LYS A 72 -1.19 6.86 -4.94
N GLN A 73 -0.27 6.28 -4.19
CA GLN A 73 1.07 5.94 -4.67
C GLN A 73 1.55 4.63 -4.08
N TYR A 74 2.51 4.00 -4.75
CA TYR A 74 3.17 2.81 -4.27
C TYR A 74 3.86 3.04 -2.93
N GLY A 75 3.73 2.07 -2.03
CA GLY A 75 4.43 2.09 -0.76
C GLY A 75 3.67 1.37 0.34
N SER A 76 4.28 1.38 1.52
CA SER A 76 3.67 0.88 2.75
C SER A 76 3.56 2.02 3.75
N THR A 77 2.39 2.15 4.37
CA THR A 77 2.12 3.09 5.46
C THR A 77 1.22 2.40 6.50
N ASN A 78 0.74 3.12 7.49
CA ASN A 78 -0.20 2.61 8.48
C ASN A 78 -1.48 3.45 8.48
N LEU A 79 -2.57 2.78 8.87
CA LEU A 79 -3.89 3.36 9.07
C LEU A 79 -4.28 3.13 10.54
N ILE A 80 -4.53 4.23 11.25
CA ILE A 80 -5.09 4.20 12.61
C ILE A 80 -6.49 4.78 12.57
N VAL A 81 -7.44 4.08 13.18
CA VAL A 81 -8.83 4.52 13.29
C VAL A 81 -9.17 4.62 14.77
N LEU A 82 -9.69 5.78 15.19
CA LEU A 82 -10.07 6.03 16.57
C LEU A 82 -11.58 6.25 16.69
N ASP A 83 -12.14 5.91 17.85
CA ASP A 83 -13.51 6.30 18.25
C ASP A 83 -13.54 7.75 18.78
N ALA A 84 -14.72 8.18 19.26
CA ALA A 84 -14.94 9.53 19.78
C ALA A 84 -14.22 9.77 21.12
N GLU A 85 -13.86 8.72 21.84
CA GLU A 85 -13.12 8.75 23.10
C GLU A 85 -11.60 8.76 22.88
N GLY A 86 -11.16 8.55 21.63
CA GLY A 86 -9.76 8.50 21.24
C GLY A 86 -9.12 7.11 21.40
N GLU A 87 -9.91 6.06 21.66
CA GLU A 87 -9.38 4.71 21.74
C GLU A 87 -9.20 4.11 20.33
N PRO A 88 -8.12 3.36 20.09
CA PRO A 88 -7.89 2.74 18.79
C PRO A 88 -8.89 1.62 18.51
N ILE A 89 -9.59 1.74 17.39
CA ILE A 89 -10.45 0.71 16.81
C ILE A 89 -9.62 -0.20 15.89
N ALA A 90 -8.69 0.39 15.14
CA ALA A 90 -7.78 -0.32 14.25
C ALA A 90 -6.41 0.37 14.20
N ASP A 91 -5.34 -0.41 14.11
CA ASP A 91 -3.98 0.01 13.81
C ASP A 91 -3.38 -1.05 12.88
N GLU A 92 -3.42 -0.77 11.58
CA GLU A 92 -3.11 -1.74 10.53
C GLU A 92 -2.08 -1.21 9.55
N LEU A 93 -1.25 -2.12 9.01
CA LEU A 93 -0.38 -1.80 7.89
C LEU A 93 -1.20 -1.71 6.60
N LEU A 94 -0.96 -0.65 5.84
CA LEU A 94 -1.59 -0.38 4.56
C LEU A 94 -0.53 -0.45 3.45
N ASN A 95 -0.67 -1.44 2.58
CA ASN A 95 0.20 -1.64 1.44
C ASN A 95 -0.51 -1.20 0.15
N VAL A 96 0.11 -0.29 -0.61
CA VAL A 96 -0.41 0.18 -1.89
C VAL A 96 0.44 -0.40 -3.02
N SER A 97 -0.19 -1.22 -3.86
CA SER A 97 0.45 -1.95 -4.96
C SER A 97 -0.19 -1.64 -6.32
N ALA A 98 0.39 -2.17 -7.41
CA ALA A 98 -0.06 -1.86 -8.76
C ALA A 98 -1.47 -2.40 -9.02
N ALA A 99 -2.33 -1.56 -9.62
CA ALA A 99 -3.49 -2.04 -10.34
C ALA A 99 -2.99 -2.60 -11.68
N ASN A 100 -2.85 -3.92 -11.78
CA ASN A 100 -2.39 -4.59 -13.02
C ASN A 100 -3.53 -4.78 -14.04
N GLU A 101 -4.74 -4.33 -13.72
CA GLU A 101 -5.89 -4.34 -14.61
C GLU A 101 -5.62 -3.39 -15.77
N ASN A 102 -5.58 -3.90 -17.01
CA ASN A 102 -5.47 -3.10 -18.23
C ASN A 102 -4.20 -2.23 -18.32
N SER A 103 -3.22 -2.42 -17.43
CA SER A 103 -1.98 -1.65 -17.40
C SER A 103 -0.86 -2.41 -18.11
N VAL A 104 -0.20 -1.76 -19.07
CA VAL A 104 0.95 -2.31 -19.80
C VAL A 104 2.16 -1.41 -19.57
N THR A 105 3.27 -1.98 -19.12
CA THR A 105 4.53 -1.25 -18.95
C THR A 105 5.51 -1.64 -20.05
N VAL A 106 5.92 -0.66 -20.85
CA VAL A 106 6.89 -0.81 -21.94
C VAL A 106 8.25 -0.29 -21.47
N TYR A 107 9.29 -1.11 -21.62
CA TYR A 107 10.68 -0.74 -21.35
C TYR A 107 11.43 -0.55 -22.67
N LYS A 108 12.09 0.60 -22.84
CA LYS A 108 12.98 0.91 -23.96
C LYS A 108 14.37 1.25 -23.41
N GLY A 109 15.20 0.23 -23.18
CA GLY A 109 16.44 0.40 -22.40
C GLY A 109 16.12 0.71 -20.94
N VAL A 110 16.61 1.85 -20.43
CA VAL A 110 16.33 2.32 -19.05
C VAL A 110 15.03 3.12 -18.94
N THR A 111 14.42 3.46 -20.07
CA THR A 111 13.19 4.24 -20.15
C THR A 111 11.98 3.34 -19.88
N ARG A 112 11.13 3.73 -18.92
CA ARG A 112 9.87 3.07 -18.59
C ARG A 112 8.69 3.95 -19.00
N GLN A 113 7.70 3.35 -19.66
CA GLN A 113 6.44 4.00 -20.00
C GLN A 113 5.26 3.08 -19.66
N THR A 114 4.27 3.61 -18.94
CA THR A 114 3.06 2.89 -18.56
C THR A 114 1.87 3.35 -19.41
N LEU A 115 1.08 2.39 -19.88
CA LEU A 115 -0.10 2.58 -20.70
C LEU A 115 -1.31 1.94 -20.01
N ASN A 116 -2.48 2.53 -20.19
CA ASN A 116 -3.77 1.91 -19.86
C ASN A 116 -4.48 1.52 -21.17
N CYS A 117 -4.81 0.24 -21.31
CA CYS A 117 -5.30 -0.38 -22.55
C CYS A 117 -6.75 -0.88 -22.39
N ALA A 118 -7.71 -0.20 -23.02
CA ALA A 118 -9.11 -0.61 -23.03
C ALA A 118 -9.92 0.08 -24.16
N PRO A 119 -10.08 -0.51 -25.36
CA PRO A 119 -9.30 -1.59 -25.99
C PRO A 119 -7.97 -1.11 -26.58
N ASP A 120 -7.86 0.18 -26.89
CA ASP A 120 -6.63 0.84 -27.33
C ASP A 120 -5.80 1.34 -26.14
N CYS A 121 -4.48 1.42 -26.32
CA CYS A 121 -3.56 1.83 -25.26
C CYS A 121 -3.31 3.34 -25.27
N SER A 122 -3.58 4.00 -24.16
CA SER A 122 -3.29 5.42 -23.94
C SER A 122 -2.25 5.60 -22.83
N PRO A 123 -1.32 6.57 -22.94
CA PRO A 123 -0.31 6.82 -21.92
C PRO A 123 -0.96 7.32 -20.62
N VAL A 124 -0.41 6.89 -19.49
CA VAL A 124 -0.81 7.35 -18.16
C VAL A 124 0.36 8.01 -17.44
N TYR A 125 0.06 8.97 -16.59
CA TYR A 125 1.07 9.57 -15.72
C TYR A 125 1.33 8.63 -14.55
N ARG A 126 2.52 8.00 -14.51
CA ARG A 126 2.92 7.09 -13.43
C ARG A 126 4.29 7.47 -12.88
N MET A 127 4.38 7.53 -11.55
CA MET A 127 5.63 7.86 -10.87
C MET A 127 6.70 6.82 -11.21
N GLY A 128 7.87 7.29 -11.65
CA GLY A 128 8.98 6.46 -12.11
C GLY A 128 8.96 6.07 -13.59
N ASP A 129 7.99 6.56 -14.37
CA ASP A 129 8.10 6.59 -15.83
C ASP A 129 9.03 7.74 -16.26
N GLU A 130 9.63 7.62 -17.45
CA GLU A 130 10.64 8.56 -17.93
C GLU A 130 10.19 10.02 -17.88
N GLU A 131 11.06 10.88 -17.34
CA GLU A 131 10.79 12.28 -17.02
C GLU A 131 10.27 13.08 -18.23
N LYS A 132 10.83 12.86 -19.43
CA LYS A 132 10.44 13.61 -20.64
C LYS A 132 8.96 13.40 -21.01
N HIS A 133 8.45 12.18 -20.85
CA HIS A 133 7.05 11.87 -21.13
C HIS A 133 6.15 12.25 -19.94
N SER A 134 6.64 12.06 -18.72
CA SER A 134 5.92 12.38 -17.48
C SER A 134 5.69 13.88 -17.29
N VAL A 135 6.68 14.73 -17.57
CA VAL A 135 6.56 16.20 -17.42
C VAL A 135 5.61 16.80 -18.45
N ALA A 136 5.72 16.39 -19.71
CA ALA A 136 4.83 16.88 -20.77
C ALA A 136 3.36 16.48 -20.48
N LEU A 137 3.12 15.24 -20.08
CA LEU A 137 1.78 14.78 -19.71
C LEU A 137 1.24 15.48 -18.46
N ALA A 138 2.07 15.69 -17.43
CA ALA A 138 1.68 16.41 -16.22
C ALA A 138 1.27 17.87 -16.53
N GLN A 139 2.01 18.55 -17.41
CA GLN A 139 1.65 19.90 -17.86
C GLN A 139 0.30 19.91 -18.57
N GLN A 140 0.06 18.96 -19.46
CA GLN A 140 -1.24 18.83 -20.15
C GLN A 140 -2.39 18.57 -19.17
N ILE A 141 -2.18 17.72 -18.15
CA ILE A 141 -3.16 17.46 -17.10
C ILE A 141 -3.50 18.73 -16.31
N GLU A 142 -2.49 19.52 -15.94
CA GLU A 142 -2.70 20.79 -15.21
C GLU A 142 -3.38 21.86 -16.08
N THR A 143 -3.00 21.97 -17.36
CA THR A 143 -3.71 22.83 -18.34
C THR A 143 -5.18 22.44 -18.43
N TYR A 144 -5.48 21.15 -18.56
CA TYR A 144 -6.85 20.65 -18.61
C TYR A 144 -7.62 20.90 -17.31
N LYS A 145 -6.98 20.73 -16.15
CA LYS A 145 -7.56 21.07 -14.83
C LYS A 145 -7.92 22.55 -14.70
N ARG A 146 -7.06 23.45 -15.20
CA ARG A 146 -7.35 24.90 -15.22
C ARG A 146 -8.56 25.20 -16.09
N MET A 147 -8.62 24.61 -17.29
CA MET A 147 -9.77 24.73 -18.19
C MET A 147 -11.06 24.20 -17.55
N SER A 148 -11.01 23.05 -16.87
CA SER A 148 -12.19 22.45 -16.24
C SER A 148 -12.68 23.22 -15.01
N LYS A 149 -11.80 23.98 -14.34
CA LYS A 149 -12.15 24.92 -13.28
C LYS A 149 -12.65 26.27 -13.79
N GLY A 150 -12.73 26.48 -15.10
CA GLY A 150 -13.21 27.72 -15.71
C GLY A 150 -12.22 28.88 -15.61
N GLU A 151 -10.94 28.61 -15.36
CA GLU A 151 -9.92 29.67 -15.34
C GLU A 151 -9.41 29.92 -16.76
N GLN A 152 -9.69 31.12 -17.30
CA GLN A 152 -9.25 31.52 -18.63
C GLN A 152 -7.73 31.47 -18.70
N ILE A 153 -7.20 30.68 -19.65
CA ILE A 153 -5.78 30.75 -19.99
C ILE A 153 -5.63 31.96 -20.90
N GLU A 154 -5.21 33.08 -20.33
CA GLU A 154 -4.72 34.23 -21.08
C GLU A 154 -3.44 33.78 -21.76
N ILE A 155 -3.55 33.43 -23.05
CA ILE A 155 -2.40 33.20 -23.91
C ILE A 155 -1.96 34.61 -24.29
N ASP A 156 -1.01 35.16 -23.53
CA ASP A 156 -0.29 36.37 -23.96
C ASP A 156 0.49 36.02 -25.23
N GLY A 157 -0.17 36.25 -26.35
CA GLY A 157 0.43 36.23 -27.67
C GLY A 157 1.38 37.41 -27.77
N ASN A 158 2.66 37.17 -27.51
CA ASN A 158 3.69 38.13 -27.83
C ASN A 158 4.06 37.97 -29.31
N GLU A 159 3.54 38.89 -30.13
CA GLU A 159 4.18 39.32 -31.39
C GLU A 159 5.57 39.93 -31.13
#